data_AF-A0A2E1I1K3-F1
#
_entry.id   AF-A0A2E1I1K3-F1
#
_cell.length_a   1.000
_cell.length_b   1.000
_cell.length_c   1.000
_cell.angle_alpha   90.00
_cell.angle_beta   90.00
_cell.angle_gamma   90.00
#
_symmetry.space_group_name_H-M   'P 1'
#
loop_
_entity.id
_entity.type
_entity.pdbx_description
1 polymer ?
#
loop_
_entity_poly.entity_id
_entity_poly.type
_entity_poly.pdbx_seq_one_letter_code
_entity_poly.pdbx_strand_id
1 'polypeptide(L)'
;MKKYITLPFVFILISYFSFSQIQTPQPSPLSTLIQKVGLVDIKIEYSRPSMRGRKIFGGLIPYGEIWRTGANQNSKITFSEDIKIGDVKVVKGTYSIYTKPSIKFWEL
;
A
#
# COMPACT_ATOMS: atom_id res chain seq x y z
N MET A 1 -46.11 29.60 19.89
CA MET A 1 -45.69 29.68 18.47
C MET A 1 -44.20 29.41 18.25
N LYS A 2 -43.27 29.95 19.06
CA LYS A 2 -41.81 29.71 18.88
C LYS A 2 -41.36 28.23 18.99
N LYS A 3 -41.98 27.42 19.86
CA LYS A 3 -41.64 26.00 20.07
C LYS A 3 -41.97 25.06 18.89
N TYR A 4 -42.88 25.46 18.00
CA TYR A 4 -43.26 24.65 16.83
C TYR A 4 -42.32 24.85 15.64
N ILE A 5 -41.53 25.94 15.65
CA ILE A 5 -40.52 26.26 14.62
C ILE A 5 -39.16 25.63 14.97
N THR A 6 -38.87 25.41 16.25
CA THR A 6 -37.62 24.78 16.70
C THR A 6 -37.54 23.29 16.36
N LEU A 7 -38.67 22.59 16.33
CA LEU A 7 -38.72 21.14 16.06
C LEU A 7 -38.26 20.75 14.63
N PRO A 8 -38.74 21.39 13.54
CA PRO A 8 -38.26 21.07 12.19
C PRO A 8 -36.80 21.49 11.98
N PHE A 9 -36.35 22.55 12.64
CA PHE A 9 -34.96 23.01 12.56
C PHE A 9 -33.99 22.00 13.18
N VAL A 10 -34.35 21.41 14.31
CA VAL A 10 -33.59 20.32 14.94
C VAL A 10 -33.59 19.05 14.06
N PHE A 11 -34.71 18.73 13.41
CA PHE A 11 -34.80 17.59 12.49
C PHE A 11 -33.89 17.73 11.27
N ILE A 12 -33.77 18.94 10.71
CA ILE A 12 -32.85 19.26 9.62
C ILE A 12 -31.39 19.16 10.07
N LEU A 13 -31.05 19.57 11.30
CA LEU A 13 -29.69 19.41 11.82
C LEU A 13 -29.29 17.94 11.99
N ILE A 14 -30.21 17.08 12.40
CA ILE A 14 -29.94 15.65 12.61
C ILE A 14 -29.67 14.92 11.28
N SER A 15 -30.31 15.33 10.16
CA SER A 15 -30.09 14.67 8.87
C SER A 15 -28.66 14.86 8.33
N TYR A 16 -27.97 15.95 8.69
CA TYR A 16 -26.56 16.19 8.34
C TYR A 16 -25.57 15.29 9.08
N PHE A 17 -25.96 14.61 10.17
CA PHE A 17 -25.10 13.68 10.91
C PHE A 17 -25.16 12.23 10.41
N SER A 18 -25.72 11.99 9.23
CA SER A 18 -25.84 10.65 8.66
C SER A 18 -24.51 10.17 8.07
N PHE A 19 -23.76 9.33 8.79
CA PHE A 19 -22.53 8.68 8.32
C PHE A 19 -22.80 7.39 7.52
N SER A 20 -23.54 7.47 6.41
CA SER A 20 -23.89 6.29 5.57
C SER A 20 -22.90 6.00 4.43
N GLN A 21 -21.71 6.60 4.43
CA GLN A 21 -20.77 6.39 3.33
C GLN A 21 -20.11 5.01 3.43
N ILE A 22 -20.33 4.17 2.43
CA ILE A 22 -19.71 2.85 2.33
C ILE A 22 -18.19 3.02 2.21
N GLN A 23 -17.45 2.43 3.15
CA GLN A 23 -16.01 2.33 3.04
C GLN A 23 -15.67 1.32 1.94
N THR A 24 -15.16 1.84 0.82
CA THR A 24 -14.70 1.00 -0.28
C THR A 24 -13.25 0.58 -0.05
N PRO A 25 -12.86 -0.63 -0.46
CA PRO A 25 -11.47 -1.04 -0.38
C PRO A 25 -10.60 -0.12 -1.25
N GLN A 26 -9.37 0.09 -0.81
CA GLN A 26 -8.39 0.85 -1.58
C GLN A 26 -8.22 0.27 -3.01
N PRO A 27 -8.04 1.13 -4.03
CA PRO A 27 -7.89 0.72 -5.41
C PRO A 27 -6.90 -0.40 -5.72
N SER A 28 -5.78 -0.40 -4.99
CA SER A 28 -4.73 -1.41 -5.03
C SER A 28 -4.66 -2.04 -3.65
N PRO A 29 -5.33 -3.18 -3.41
CA PRO A 29 -5.44 -3.79 -2.09
C PRO A 29 -4.07 -4.13 -1.48
N LEU A 30 -3.93 -3.91 -0.18
CA LEU A 30 -2.78 -4.38 0.59
C LEU A 30 -2.80 -5.91 0.66
N SER A 31 -1.64 -6.52 0.48
CA SER A 31 -1.43 -7.95 0.62
C SER A 31 -0.18 -8.19 1.47
N THR A 32 -0.28 -9.19 2.34
CA THR A 32 0.80 -9.64 3.20
C THR A 32 1.08 -11.11 2.91
N LEU A 33 2.34 -11.45 2.68
CA LEU A 33 2.83 -12.82 2.57
C LEU A 33 3.81 -13.06 3.71
N ILE A 34 3.61 -14.14 4.45
CA ILE A 34 4.53 -14.58 5.50
C ILE A 34 4.98 -15.99 5.13
N GLN A 35 6.28 -16.20 5.08
CA GLN A 35 6.88 -17.48 4.78
C GLN A 35 8.01 -17.75 5.78
N LYS A 36 7.96 -18.93 6.40
CA LYS A 36 9.08 -19.45 7.18
C LYS A 36 10.08 -20.13 6.24
N VAL A 37 11.35 -19.76 6.34
CA VAL A 37 12.48 -20.36 5.61
C VAL A 37 13.53 -20.78 6.64
N GLY A 38 13.69 -22.08 6.83
CA GLY A 38 14.46 -22.60 7.97
C GLY A 38 13.82 -22.16 9.29
N LEU A 39 14.56 -21.37 10.08
CA LEU A 39 14.08 -20.79 11.34
C LEU A 39 13.66 -19.33 11.23
N VAL A 40 13.80 -18.71 10.06
CA VAL A 40 13.54 -17.28 9.84
C VAL A 40 12.16 -17.08 9.25
N ASP A 41 11.38 -16.16 9.83
CA ASP A 41 10.13 -15.68 9.26
C ASP A 41 10.40 -14.47 8.36
N ILE A 42 10.01 -14.59 7.10
CA ILE A 42 10.11 -13.55 6.09
C ILE A 42 8.70 -13.04 5.81
N LYS A 43 8.47 -11.74 6.04
CA LYS A 43 7.20 -11.07 5.77
C LYS A 43 7.37 -10.08 4.63
N ILE A 44 6.48 -10.12 3.64
CA ILE A 44 6.41 -9.16 2.55
C ILE A 44 5.06 -8.45 2.61
N GLU A 45 5.07 -7.12 2.67
CA GLU A 45 3.88 -6.27 2.65
C GLU A 45 3.91 -5.41 1.39
N TYR A 46 2.89 -5.51 0.55
CA TYR A 46 2.84 -4.79 -0.71
C TYR A 46 1.40 -4.49 -1.12
N SER A 47 1.18 -3.34 -1.77
CA SER A 47 -0.11 -3.04 -2.41
C SER A 47 -0.13 -3.66 -3.81
N ARG A 48 -1.08 -4.57 -4.09
CA ARG A 48 -1.23 -5.24 -5.39
C ARG A 48 -1.58 -4.22 -6.48
N PRO A 49 -0.68 -3.92 -7.43
CA PRO A 49 -0.90 -2.86 -8.41
C PRO A 49 -1.98 -3.29 -9.41
N SER A 50 -3.09 -2.55 -9.43
CA SER A 50 -4.08 -2.67 -10.50
C SER A 50 -3.77 -1.65 -11.61
N MET A 51 -3.41 -2.14 -12.81
CA MET A 51 -3.01 -1.28 -13.92
C MET A 51 -4.16 -0.37 -14.39
N ARG A 52 -5.41 -0.88 -14.38
CA ARG A 52 -6.63 -0.13 -14.75
C ARG A 52 -6.51 0.56 -16.12
N GLY A 53 -6.00 -0.16 -17.12
CA GLY A 53 -5.80 0.37 -18.47
C GLY A 53 -4.65 1.36 -18.63
N ARG A 54 -3.91 1.68 -17.56
CA ARG A 54 -2.76 2.60 -17.63
C ARG A 54 -1.51 1.88 -18.09
N LYS A 55 -0.70 2.57 -18.89
CA LYS A 55 0.69 2.19 -19.15
C LYS A 55 1.53 2.46 -17.92
N ILE A 56 1.92 1.40 -17.21
CA ILE A 56 2.69 1.51 -15.96
C ILE A 56 4.16 1.78 -16.26
N PHE A 57 4.89 0.82 -16.84
CA PHE A 57 6.31 0.99 -17.15
C PHE A 57 6.53 1.72 -18.48
N GLY A 58 7.46 2.67 -18.50
CA GLY A 58 7.60 3.62 -19.61
C GLY A 58 6.38 4.54 -19.78
N GLY A 59 5.66 4.75 -18.68
CA GLY A 59 4.49 5.62 -18.56
C GLY A 59 4.49 6.25 -17.16
N LEU A 60 3.62 5.77 -16.27
CA LEU A 60 3.57 6.23 -14.87
C LEU A 60 4.91 6.04 -14.12
N ILE A 61 5.62 4.96 -14.41
CA ILE A 61 6.94 4.64 -13.89
C ILE A 61 7.91 4.72 -15.08
N PRO A 62 8.72 5.78 -15.16
CA PRO A 62 9.73 5.92 -16.20
C PRO A 62 10.77 4.79 -16.11
N TYR A 63 11.29 4.38 -17.27
CA TYR A 63 12.45 3.51 -17.28
C TYR A 63 13.71 4.30 -16.93
N GLY A 64 14.66 3.65 -16.25
CA GLY A 64 15.92 4.25 -15.86
C GLY A 64 15.83 5.16 -14.63
N GLU A 65 14.66 5.26 -14.00
CA GLU A 65 14.45 6.06 -12.79
C GLU A 65 14.20 5.18 -11.57
N ILE A 66 14.62 5.64 -10.39
CA ILE A 66 14.37 4.92 -9.14
C ILE A 66 12.88 5.03 -8.80
N TRP A 67 12.25 3.87 -8.63
CA TRP A 67 10.88 3.73 -8.19
C TRP A 67 10.84 3.19 -6.76
N ARG A 68 10.05 3.85 -5.91
CA ARG A 68 9.61 3.34 -4.60
C ARG A 68 8.61 2.19 -4.78
N THR A 69 9.09 1.06 -5.31
CA THR A 69 8.34 -0.15 -5.71
C THR A 69 7.07 -0.33 -4.90
N GLY A 70 5.90 -0.19 -5.54
CA GLY A 70 4.60 -0.31 -4.90
C GLY A 70 3.54 0.65 -5.45
N ALA A 71 2.27 0.30 -5.29
CA ALA A 71 1.14 1.06 -5.86
C ALA A 71 0.64 2.21 -4.95
N ASN A 72 0.62 2.00 -3.63
CA ASN A 72 0.17 3.00 -2.66
C ASN A 72 1.33 3.38 -1.75
N GLN A 73 1.81 2.42 -0.96
CA GLN A 73 3.05 2.51 -0.19
C GLN A 73 4.16 1.70 -0.88
N ASN A 74 5.40 1.92 -0.47
CA ASN A 74 6.51 1.07 -0.88
C ASN A 74 6.31 -0.35 -0.33
N SER A 75 6.68 -1.34 -1.13
CA SER A 75 6.75 -2.73 -0.71
C SER A 75 7.81 -2.87 0.36
N LYS A 76 7.48 -3.57 1.43
CA LYS A 76 8.36 -3.82 2.56
C LYS A 76 8.67 -5.29 2.68
N ILE A 77 9.89 -5.59 3.06
CA ILE A 77 10.31 -6.93 3.45
C ILE A 77 10.86 -6.89 4.87
N THR A 78 10.39 -7.80 5.71
CA THR A 78 10.81 -7.92 7.10
C THR A 78 11.41 -9.28 7.34
N PHE A 79 12.57 -9.30 7.99
CA PHE A 79 13.27 -10.52 8.42
C PHE A 79 13.24 -10.59 9.95
N SER A 80 12.84 -11.74 10.48
CA SER A 80 12.80 -11.97 11.93
C SER A 80 14.21 -12.09 12.55
N GLU A 81 15.18 -12.54 11.77
CA GLU A 81 16.57 -12.77 12.17
C GLU A 81 17.54 -12.20 11.12
N ASP A 82 18.82 -12.13 11.49
CA ASP A 82 19.89 -11.79 10.57
C ASP A 82 20.00 -12.87 9.48
N ILE A 83 20.06 -12.46 8.22
CA ILE A 83 20.12 -13.36 7.07
C ILE A 83 21.29 -13.02 6.15
N LYS A 84 21.53 -13.91 5.17
CA LYS A 84 22.44 -13.67 4.05
C LYS A 84 21.66 -13.76 2.74
N ILE A 85 21.73 -12.72 1.91
CA ILE A 85 21.20 -12.74 0.55
C ILE A 85 22.40 -12.73 -0.41
N GLY A 86 22.68 -13.88 -1.04
CA GLY A 86 23.92 -14.09 -1.79
C GLY A 86 25.14 -13.95 -0.88
N ASP A 87 25.95 -12.93 -1.12
CA ASP A 87 27.11 -12.60 -0.29
C ASP A 87 26.89 -11.46 0.73
N VAL A 88 25.72 -10.83 0.68
CA VAL A 88 25.40 -9.69 1.53
C VAL A 88 24.74 -10.16 2.82
N LYS A 89 25.29 -9.75 3.97
CA LYS A 89 24.63 -9.90 5.27
C LYS A 89 23.58 -8.82 5.44
N VAL A 90 22.37 -9.21 5.85
CA VAL A 90 21.26 -8.30 6.12
C VAL A 90 20.83 -8.54 7.56
N VAL A 91 20.89 -7.48 8.37
CA VAL A 91 20.50 -7.53 9.78
C VAL A 91 18.98 -7.70 9.86
N LYS A 92 18.48 -8.31 10.94
CA LYS A 92 17.04 -8.38 11.20
C LYS A 92 16.43 -6.98 11.18
N GLY A 93 15.24 -6.87 10.58
CA GLY A 93 14.58 -5.59 10.45
C GLY A 93 13.59 -5.52 9.29
N THR A 94 13.02 -4.34 9.09
CA THR A 94 12.11 -4.05 7.99
C THR A 94 12.78 -3.11 7.00
N TYR A 95 12.79 -3.51 5.73
CA TYR A 95 13.44 -2.82 4.64
C TYR A 95 12.41 -2.41 3.60
N SER A 96 12.66 -1.28 2.95
CA SER A 96 11.85 -0.78 1.84
C SER A 96 12.47 -1.21 0.52
N ILE A 97 11.66 -1.72 -0.40
CA ILE A 97 12.12 -2.13 -1.72
C ILE A 97 12.09 -0.94 -2.66
N TYR A 98 13.23 -0.64 -3.28
CA TYR A 98 13.35 0.28 -4.41
C TYR A 98 13.77 -0.53 -5.62
N THR A 99 13.33 -0.11 -6.80
CA THR A 99 13.78 -0.72 -8.05
C THR A 99 13.98 0.35 -9.10
N LYS A 100 14.88 0.10 -10.03
CA LYS A 100 15.05 0.91 -11.23
C LYS A 100 14.68 0.05 -12.43
N PRO A 101 13.44 0.16 -12.94
CA PRO A 101 13.01 -0.64 -14.08
C PRO A 101 13.75 -0.19 -15.35
N SER A 102 14.15 -1.15 -16.17
CA SER A 102 14.56 -0.92 -17.56
C SER A 102 13.81 -1.86 -18.50
N ILE A 103 13.99 -1.64 -19.81
CA ILE A 103 13.36 -2.47 -20.84
C ILE A 103 13.89 -3.92 -20.81
N LYS A 104 15.16 -4.13 -20.41
CA LYS A 104 15.80 -5.46 -20.44
C LYS A 104 15.81 -6.13 -19.07
N PHE A 105 16.27 -5.42 -18.04
CA PHE A 105 16.43 -5.94 -16.69
C PHE A 105 16.12 -4.86 -15.66
N TRP A 106 15.79 -5.27 -14.44
CA TRP A 106 15.51 -4.35 -13.35
C TRP A 106 16.68 -4.39 -12.37
N GLU A 107 17.07 -3.23 -11.88
CA GLU A 107 18.01 -3.11 -10.77
C GLU A 107 17.21 -2.99 -9.47
N LEU A 108 17.69 -3.64 -8.40
CA LEU A 108 17.05 -3.70 -7.09
C LEU A 108 17.98 -3.09 -6.03
#